data_AF-A0A6N7JQK7-F1
#
_entry.id   AF-A0A6N7JQK7-F1
#
_cell.length_a   1.000
_cell.length_b   1.000
_cell.length_c   1.000
_cell.angle_alpha   90.00
_cell.angle_beta   90.00
_cell.angle_gamma   90.00
#
_symmetry.space_group_name_H-M   'P 1'
#
loop_
_entity.id
_entity.type
_entity.pdbx_description
1 polymer ?
#
loop_
_entity_poly.entity_id
_entity_poly.type
_entity_poly.pdbx_seq_one_letter_code
_entity_poly.pdbx_strand_id
1 'polypeptide(L)' 'MGVNARNSDAPTPLMVRLTLSREVLEEEMRARVRRGEMSLETYLTDVKGYRPEHIGPQLPQFHKAIFG' A
#
# COMPACT_ATOMS: atom_id res chain seq x y z
N MET A 1 9.63 10.02 -42.65
CA MET A 1 8.74 8.87 -42.38
C MET A 1 9.22 8.29 -41.05
N GLY A 2 8.58 8.47 -39.89
CA GLY A 2 7.16 8.49 -39.60
C GLY A 2 6.79 7.14 -39.00
N VAL A 3 6.99 6.96 -37.69
CA VAL A 3 6.08 6.24 -36.77
C VAL A 3 6.54 6.50 -35.33
N ASN A 4 5.92 7.51 -34.71
CA ASN A 4 5.79 7.60 -33.27
C ASN A 4 4.87 6.44 -32.82
N ALA A 5 5.44 5.32 -32.38
CA ALA A 5 4.67 4.37 -31.59
C ALA A 5 4.66 4.89 -30.16
N ARG A 6 3.68 5.76 -29.88
CA ARG A 6 3.11 5.94 -28.54
C ARG A 6 2.72 4.54 -28.06
N ASN A 7 3.61 3.84 -27.37
CA ASN A 7 3.26 2.62 -26.68
C ASN A 7 2.30 3.03 -25.58
N SER A 8 1.03 2.79 -25.86
CA SER A 8 -0.10 2.97 -24.98
C SER A 8 0.24 2.49 -23.58
N ASP A 9 0.11 3.41 -22.62
CA ASP A 9 0.18 3.24 -21.16
C ASP A 9 -0.97 2.35 -20.63
N ALA A 10 -1.30 1.27 -21.36
CA ALA A 10 -2.30 0.31 -20.95
C ALA A 10 -1.59 -0.72 -20.04
N PRO A 11 -1.98 -0.82 -18.75
CA PRO A 11 -1.35 -1.76 -17.84
C PRO A 11 -1.55 -3.18 -18.37
N THR A 12 -0.44 -3.92 -18.49
CA THR A 12 -0.49 -5.31 -18.95
C THR A 12 -1.33 -6.16 -17.97
N PRO A 13 -2.02 -7.22 -18.43
CA PRO A 13 -2.89 -8.03 -17.58
C PRO A 13 -2.19 -8.61 -16.33
N LEU A 14 -0.89 -8.90 -16.43
CA LEU A 14 -0.07 -9.33 -15.29
C LEU A 14 0.12 -8.20 -14.27
N MET A 15 0.43 -6.99 -14.74
CA MET A 15 0.53 -5.80 -13.89
C MET A 15 -0.79 -5.54 -13.16
N VAL A 16 -1.93 -5.61 -13.87
CA VAL A 16 -3.26 -5.44 -13.28
C VAL A 16 -3.54 -6.48 -12.20
N ARG A 17 -3.24 -7.75 -12.45
CA ARG A 17 -3.41 -8.84 -11.48
C ARG A 17 -2.53 -8.68 -10.25
N LEU A 18 -1.26 -8.31 -10.43
CA LEU A 18 -0.32 -8.08 -9.33
C LEU A 18 -0.75 -6.89 -8.46
N THR A 19 -1.22 -5.81 -9.07
CA THR A 19 -1.73 -4.65 -8.35
C THR A 19 -2.99 -5.01 -7.56
N LEU A 20 -3.96 -5.70 -8.17
CA LEU A 20 -5.16 -6.20 -7.48
C LEU A 20 -4.82 -7.10 -6.29
N SER A 21 -3.89 -8.06 -6.47
CA SER A 21 -3.47 -8.94 -5.36
C SER A 21 -2.79 -8.18 -4.23
N ARG A 22 -2.02 -7.13 -4.55
CA ARG A 22 -1.39 -6.27 -3.55
C ARG A 22 -2.39 -5.41 -2.79
N GLU A 23 -3.38 -4.85 -3.49
CA GLU A 23 -4.44 -4.04 -2.86
C GLU A 23 -5.28 -4.88 -1.92
N VAL A 24 -5.66 -6.09 -2.33
CA VAL A 24 -6.41 -7.04 -1.49
C VAL A 24 -5.61 -7.44 -0.24
N LEU A 25 -4.31 -7.75 -0.40
CA LEU A 25 -3.43 -8.05 0.72
C LEU A 25 -3.32 -6.86 1.68
N GLU A 26 -3.19 -5.64 1.15
CA GLU A 26 -3.07 -4.44 1.96
C GLU A 26 -4.36 -4.14 2.74
N GLU A 27 -5.53 -4.35 2.13
CA GLU A 27 -6.82 -4.21 2.78
C GLU A 27 -7.01 -5.24 3.91
N GLU A 28 -6.64 -6.49 3.68
CA GLU A 28 -6.67 -7.53 4.71
C GLU A 28 -5.76 -7.19 5.90
N MET A 29 -4.53 -6.76 5.63
CA MET A 29 -3.59 -6.36 6.69
C MET A 29 -4.09 -5.14 7.46
N ARG A 30 -4.70 -4.16 6.77
CA ARG A 30 -5.34 -3.00 7.41
C ARG A 30 -6.51 -3.44 8.30
N ALA A 31 -7.31 -4.41 7.87
CA ALA A 31 -8.41 -4.97 8.66
C ALA A 31 -7.90 -5.69 9.92
N ARG A 32 -6.77 -6.42 9.83
CA ARG A 32 -6.10 -7.03 11.00
C ARG A 32 -5.67 -5.99 12.03
N VAL A 33 -5.13 -4.85 11.59
CA VAL A 33 -4.80 -3.73 12.49
C VAL A 33 -6.06 -3.19 13.19
N ARG A 34 -7.16 -3.01 12.45
CA ARG A 34 -8.43 -2.54 13.02
C ARG A 34 -9.03 -3.52 14.03
N ARG A 35 -8.84 -4.82 13.82
CA ARG A 35 -9.23 -5.89 14.76
C ARG A 35 -8.33 -5.99 16.00
N GLY A 36 -7.20 -5.27 16.02
CA GLY A 36 -6.20 -5.35 17.09
C GLY A 36 -5.32 -6.61 17.01
N GLU A 37 -5.37 -7.36 15.92
CA GLU A 37 -4.54 -8.55 15.70
C GLU A 37 -3.10 -8.21 15.27
N MET A 38 -2.88 -6.97 14.81
CA MET A 38 -1.60 -6.45 14.34
C MET A 38 -1.44 -4.99 14.81
N SER A 39 -0.23 -4.59 15.19
CA SER A 39 0.04 -3.19 15.52
C SER A 39 0.11 -2.31 14.26
N LEU A 40 -0.27 -1.04 14.38
CA LEU A 40 -0.14 -0.08 13.27
C LEU A 40 1.32 0.11 12.86
N GLU A 41 2.26 0.05 13.80
CA GLU A 41 3.71 0.11 13.51
C GLU A 41 4.18 -1.07 12.66
N THR A 42 3.74 -2.28 12.99
CA THR A 42 4.04 -3.49 12.22
C THR A 42 3.49 -3.38 10.80
N TYR A 43 2.25 -2.92 10.65
CA TYR A 43 1.67 -2.68 9.32
C TYR A 43 2.45 -1.64 8.51
N LEU A 44 2.82 -0.52 9.13
CA LEU A 44 3.58 0.54 8.46
C LEU A 44 4.99 0.09 8.07
N THR A 45 5.62 -0.78 8.86
CA THR A 45 6.95 -1.30 8.57
C THR A 45 6.90 -2.41 7.52
N ASP A 46 6.11 -3.45 7.74
CA ASP A 46 6.14 -4.67 6.93
C ASP A 46 5.37 -4.54 5.61
N VAL A 47 4.28 -3.77 5.60
CA VAL A 47 3.42 -3.63 4.41
C VAL A 47 3.73 -2.35 3.64
N LYS A 48 3.97 -1.23 4.36
CA LYS A 48 4.25 0.07 3.74
C LYS A 48 5.73 0.41 3.62
N GLY A 49 6.62 -0.30 4.32
CA GLY A 49 8.07 -0.09 4.23
C GLY A 49 8.59 1.16 4.95
N TYR A 50 7.81 1.73 5.87
CA TYR A 50 8.28 2.86 6.67
C TYR A 50 9.35 2.42 7.66
N ARG A 51 10.30 3.32 7.93
CA ARG A 51 11.31 3.07 8.96
C ARG A 51 10.74 3.37 10.35
N PRO A 52 11.04 2.55 11.38
CA PRO A 52 10.52 2.74 12.73
C PRO A 52 10.77 4.15 13.31
N GLU A 53 11.93 4.72 13.01
CA GLU A 53 12.35 6.08 13.38
C GLU A 53 11.38 7.18 12.92
N HIS A 54 10.66 6.98 11.81
CA HIS A 54 9.70 7.94 11.29
C HIS A 54 8.27 7.70 11.77
N ILE A 55 7.97 6.49 12.26
CA ILE A 55 6.61 6.08 12.63
C ILE A 55 6.21 6.65 13.99
N GLY A 56 7.07 6.53 15.00
CA GLY A 56 6.84 7.01 16.37
C GLY A 56 6.16 8.39 16.47
N PRO A 57 6.77 9.46 15.95
CA PRO A 57 6.21 10.81 16.03
C PRO A 57 4.99 11.05 15.13
N GLN A 58 4.75 10.22 14.12
CA GLN A 58 3.69 10.39 13.11
C GLN A 58 2.53 9.39 13.28
N LEU A 59 2.63 8.47 14.24
CA LEU A 59 1.63 7.44 14.54
C LEU A 59 0.19 7.97 14.62
N PRO A 60 -0.09 9.09 15.33
CA PRO A 60 -1.44 9.65 15.37
C PRO A 60 -1.93 10.12 13.99
N GLN A 61 -1.04 10.64 13.16
CA GLN A 61 -1.35 11.10 11.81
C GLN A 61 -1.61 9.92 10.87
N PHE A 62 -0.79 8.86 10.96
CA PHE A 62 -1.01 7.62 10.22
C PHE A 62 -2.33 6.96 10.61
N HIS A 63 -2.65 6.92 11.90
CA HIS A 63 -3.92 6.38 12.37
C HIS A 63 -5.11 7.15 11.77
N LYS A 64 -5.03 8.48 11.75
CA LYS A 64 -6.06 9.32 11.12
C LYS A 64 -6.12 9.14 9.61
N ALA A 65 -4.99 9.01 8.92
CA ALA A 65 -4.97 8.87 7.46
C ALA A 65 -5.45 7.49 6.97
N ILE A 66 -5.32 6.45 7.80
CA ILE A 66 -5.65 5.06 7.43
C ILE A 66 -7.05 4.65 7.91
N PHE A 67 -7.51 5.20 9.04
CA PHE A 67 -8.77 4.79 9.68
C PHE A 67 -9.75 5.93 9.95
N GLY A 68 -9.32 7.20 9.87
CA GLY A 68 -10.18 8.38 9.95
C GLY A 68 -10.71 8.79 8.59
#